data_AF-A0A847YBS9-F1
#
_entry.id   AF-A0A847YBS9-F1
#
_cell.length_a   1.000
_cell.length_b   1.000
_cell.length_c   1.000
_cell.angle_alpha   90.00
_cell.angle_beta   90.00
_cell.angle_gamma   90.00
#
_symmetry.space_group_name_H-M   'P 1'
#
loop_
_entity.id
_entity.type
_entity.pdbx_description
1 polymer ?
#
loop_
_entity_poly.entity_id
_entity_poly.type
_entity_poly.pdbx_seq_one_letter_code
_entity_poly.pdbx_strand_id
1 'polypeptide(L)' 'MASEIEKTFETAAARYAELGVNVASALEKLASIPISMHCWQGDDVGGFESDAGLTGGGIMATGSYPGKARNADELRQ' A
#
# COMPACT_ATOMS: atom_id res chain seq x y z
N MET A 1 -3.45 -13.84 28.46
CA MET A 1 -2.07 -14.21 28.12
C MET A 1 -1.71 -13.47 26.84
N ALA A 2 -0.47 -13.01 26.71
CA ALA A 2 -0.01 -12.34 25.49
C ALA A 2 -0.04 -13.30 24.28
N SER A 3 -0.39 -12.78 23.10
CA SER A 3 -0.41 -13.55 21.86
C SER A 3 0.99 -14.01 21.44
N GLU A 4 1.10 -15.04 20.60
CA GLU A 4 2.41 -15.45 20.04
C GLU A 4 3.08 -14.32 19.24
N ILE A 5 2.28 -13.44 18.63
CA ILE A 5 2.76 -12.25 17.93
C ILE A 5 3.40 -11.27 18.92
N GLU A 6 2.74 -10.98 20.04
CA GLU A 6 3.28 -10.08 21.08
C GLU A 6 4.61 -10.59 21.64
N LYS A 7 4.69 -11.90 21.98
CA LYS A 7 5.94 -12.50 22.48
C LYS A 7 7.08 -12.41 21.47
N THR A 8 6.77 -12.65 20.19
CA THR A 8 7.76 -12.58 19.10
C THR A 8 8.21 -11.14 18.89
N PHE A 9 7.29 -10.17 18.96
CA PHE A 9 7.59 -8.74 18.87
C PHE A 9 8.50 -8.28 20.02
N GLU A 10 8.19 -8.66 21.27
CA GLU A 10 9.02 -8.32 22.44
C GLU A 10 10.44 -8.88 22.31
N THR A 11 10.56 -10.13 21.86
CA THR A 11 11.85 -10.78 21.60
C THR A 11 12.64 -10.03 20.52
N ALA A 12 11.99 -9.63 19.44
CA ALA A 12 12.63 -8.84 18.39
C ALA A 12 13.07 -7.46 18.89
N ALA A 13 12.21 -6.78 19.65
CA ALA A 13 12.50 -5.46 20.21
C ALA A 13 13.72 -5.50 21.15
N ALA A 14 13.84 -6.54 21.99
CA ALA A 14 15.01 -6.74 22.84
C ALA A 14 16.30 -6.91 22.02
N ARG A 15 16.28 -7.70 20.94
CA ARG A 15 17.43 -7.86 20.04
C ARG A 15 17.85 -6.55 19.37
N TYR A 16 16.89 -5.72 18.97
CA TYR A 16 17.19 -4.39 18.42
C TYR A 16 17.76 -3.44 19.47
N ALA A 17 17.31 -3.55 20.73
CA ALA A 17 17.85 -2.76 21.83
C ALA A 17 19.32 -3.07 22.12
N GLU A 18 19.75 -4.34 21.99
CA GLU A 18 21.16 -4.74 22.08
C GLU A 18 22.04 -4.04 21.02
N LEU A 19 21.45 -3.62 19.90
CA LEU A 19 22.11 -2.86 18.84
C LEU A 19 21.94 -1.34 18.99
N GLY A 20 21.36 -0.87 20.10
CA GLY A 20 21.10 0.55 20.35
C GLY A 20 19.90 1.13 19.59
N VAL A 21 19.02 0.28 19.02
CA VAL A 21 17.84 0.71 18.27
C VAL A 21 16.60 0.72 19.17
N ASN A 22 15.97 1.89 19.32
CA ASN A 22 14.67 2.01 19.99
C ASN A 22 13.53 1.75 18.99
N VAL A 23 12.95 0.55 19.07
CA VAL A 23 11.86 0.12 18.17
C VAL A 23 10.61 0.99 18.30
N ALA A 24 10.24 1.42 19.52
CA ALA A 24 9.07 2.28 19.70
C ALA A 24 9.23 3.61 18.96
N SER A 25 10.39 4.27 19.10
CA SER A 25 10.70 5.50 18.36
C SER A 25 10.76 5.28 16.85
N ALA A 26 11.25 4.13 16.39
CA ALA A 26 11.27 3.80 14.97
C ALA A 26 9.85 3.64 14.39
N LEU A 27 8.94 3.01 15.13
CA LEU A 27 7.54 2.86 14.73
C LEU A 27 6.78 4.18 14.74
N GLU A 28 7.04 5.04 15.72
CA GLU A 28 6.49 6.42 15.75
C GLU A 28 6.93 7.22 14.51
N LYS A 29 8.21 7.14 14.15
CA LYS A 29 8.73 7.76 12.92
C LYS A 29 8.09 7.17 11.69
N LEU A 30 8.00 5.84 11.59
CA LEU A 30 7.38 5.17 10.45
C LEU A 30 5.93 5.62 10.24
N ALA A 31 5.15 5.73 11.32
CA ALA A 31 3.76 6.18 11.26
C ALA A 31 3.60 7.61 10.71
N SER A 32 4.65 8.44 10.81
CA SER A 32 4.64 9.83 10.30
C SER A 32 4.98 9.95 8.80
N ILE A 33 5.42 8.87 8.15
CA ILE A 33 5.88 8.89 6.76
C ILE A 33 4.71 8.47 5.85
N PRO A 34 4.08 9.40 5.10
CA PRO A 34 2.99 9.06 4.21
C PRO A 34 3.51 8.36 2.94
N ILE A 35 2.76 7.36 2.48
CA ILE A 35 2.98 6.72 1.18
C ILE A 35 1.87 7.15 0.23
N SER A 36 2.23 7.85 -0.85
CA SER A 36 1.28 8.23 -1.89
C SER A 36 0.98 7.03 -2.79
N MET A 37 -0.21 6.45 -2.63
CA MET A 37 -0.66 5.37 -3.50
C MET A 37 -1.16 5.93 -4.83
N HIS A 38 -0.84 5.23 -5.91
CA HIS A 38 -1.22 5.63 -7.25
C HIS A 38 -2.64 5.14 -7.57
N CYS A 39 -3.54 6.07 -7.89
CA CYS A 39 -4.95 5.76 -8.13
C CYS A 39 -5.18 4.89 -9.37
N TRP A 40 -4.33 5.02 -10.39
CA TRP A 40 -4.50 4.35 -11.68
C TRP A 40 -4.30 2.82 -11.63
N GLN A 41 -3.86 2.27 -10.50
CA GLN A 41 -3.84 0.82 -10.31
C GLN A 41 -5.26 0.25 -10.20
N GLY A 42 -6.21 1.00 -9.66
CA GLY A 42 -7.56 0.49 -9.41
C GLY A 42 -8.43 0.37 -10.65
N ASP A 43 -8.07 1.02 -11.76
CA ASP A 43 -8.85 1.09 -13.00
C ASP A 43 -8.03 0.71 -14.25
N ASP A 44 -6.86 0.11 -14.07
CA ASP A 44 -5.92 -0.25 -15.14
C ASP A 44 -5.51 0.95 -16.01
N VAL A 45 -5.33 2.11 -15.39
CA VAL A 45 -5.02 3.38 -16.08
C VAL A 45 -6.10 3.79 -17.09
N GLY A 46 -7.34 3.37 -16.85
CA GLY A 46 -8.50 3.66 -17.70
C GLY A 46 -8.91 5.14 -17.66
N GLY A 47 -8.88 5.76 -16.49
CA GLY A 47 -9.44 7.09 -16.29
C GLY A 47 -10.96 7.13 -16.49
N PHE A 48 -11.53 8.33 -16.32
CA PHE A 48 -12.99 8.54 -16.42
C PHE A 48 -13.38 9.63 -17.44
N GLU A 49 -12.45 10.00 -18.32
CA GLU A 49 -12.65 11.05 -19.34
C GLU A 49 -13.22 10.49 -20.64
N SER A 50 -12.91 9.24 -20.99
CA SER A 50 -13.40 8.57 -22.19
C SER A 50 -13.44 7.06 -22.04
N ASP A 51 -14.32 6.39 -22.79
CA ASP A 51 -14.43 4.93 -22.82
C ASP A 51 -13.22 4.23 -23.47
N ALA A 52 -12.35 4.99 -24.14
CA ALA A 52 -11.21 4.45 -24.88
C ALA A 52 -10.01 4.11 -23.98
N GLY A 53 -9.95 4.66 -22.76
CA GLY A 53 -8.76 4.57 -21.89
C GLY A 53 -7.54 5.31 -22.45
N LEU A 54 -6.37 5.13 -21.82
CA LEU A 54 -5.11 5.67 -22.34
C LEU A 54 -4.71 4.94 -23.64
N THR A 55 -4.90 5.58 -24.79
CA THR A 55 -4.67 4.96 -26.11
C THR A 55 -3.37 5.37 -26.81
N GLY A 56 -2.45 6.08 -26.16
CA GLY A 56 -1.29 6.65 -26.87
C GLY A 56 0.02 6.84 -26.10
N GLY A 57 0.10 6.46 -24.82
CA GLY A 57 1.25 6.80 -23.95
C GLY A 57 2.44 5.83 -23.97
N GLY A 58 2.37 4.72 -24.71
CA GLY A 58 3.41 3.68 -24.71
C GLY A 58 3.46 2.80 -23.46
N ILE A 59 2.45 2.90 -22.60
CA ILE A 59 2.26 2.08 -21.39
C ILE A 59 1.01 1.21 -21.53
N MET A 60 0.97 0.07 -20.86
CA MET A 60 -0.14 -0.89 -20.96
C MET A 60 -0.33 -1.62 -19.63
N ALA A 61 -1.57 -1.71 -19.16
CA ALA A 61 -1.99 -2.70 -18.17
C ALA A 61 -2.32 -4.01 -18.89
N THR A 62 -1.82 -5.15 -18.40
CA THR A 62 -2.00 -6.46 -19.04
C THR A 62 -2.78 -7.42 -18.15
N GLY A 63 -3.52 -8.34 -18.77
CA GLY A 63 -4.45 -9.25 -18.08
C GLY A 63 -5.90 -8.74 -18.11
N SER A 64 -6.83 -9.59 -17.67
CA SER A 64 -8.28 -9.29 -17.65
C SER A 64 -8.91 -9.75 -16.34
N TYR A 65 -8.22 -9.48 -15.23
CA TYR A 65 -8.74 -9.82 -13.91
C TYR A 65 -10.02 -9.01 -13.64
N PRO A 66 -11.11 -9.63 -13.18
CA PRO A 66 -12.38 -8.93 -12.98
C PRO A 66 -12.31 -7.97 -11.79
N GLY A 67 -13.14 -6.92 -11.82
CA GLY A 67 -13.37 -6.05 -10.66
C GLY A 67 -12.66 -4.69 -10.67
N LYS A 68 -12.04 -4.28 -11.79
CA LYS A 68 -11.49 -2.93 -11.91
C LYS A 68 -12.59 -1.87 -11.75
N ALA A 69 -12.26 -0.74 -11.14
CA ALA A 69 -13.17 0.38 -10.97
C ALA A 69 -13.58 0.96 -12.32
N ARG A 70 -14.85 1.34 -12.45
CA ARG A 70 -15.44 1.88 -13.69
C ARG A 70 -15.80 3.35 -13.57
N ASN A 71 -15.73 3.90 -12.36
CA ASN A 71 -16.03 5.29 -12.05
C ASN A 71 -15.30 5.70 -10.77
N ALA A 72 -15.32 7.00 -10.48
CA ALA A 72 -14.60 7.56 -9.34
C ALA A 72 -15.15 7.11 -7.98
N ASP A 73 -16.43 6.74 -7.89
CA ASP A 73 -17.02 6.26 -6.64
C ASP A 73 -16.55 4.84 -6.31
N GLU A 74 -16.47 3.96 -7.31
CA GLU A 74 -15.89 2.62 -7.18
C GLU A 74 -14.41 2.66 -6.79
N LEU A 75 -13.64 3.60 -7.35
CA LEU A 75 -12.21 3.73 -7.06
C LEU A 75 -11.90 4.22 -5.63
N ARG A 76 -12.88 4.85 -4.96
CA ARG A 76 -12.73 5.40 -3.60
C ARG A 76 -13.12 4.42 -2.49
N GLN A 77 -13.83 3.34 -2.81
CA GLN A 77 -14.17 2.28 -1.84
C GLN A 77 -12.96 1.41 -1.53
#